data_AF-A0A7K3RSD2-F1
#
_entry.id   AF-A0A7K3RSD2-F1
#
_cell.length_a   1.000
_cell.length_b   1.000
_cell.length_c   1.000
_cell.angle_alpha   90.00
_cell.angle_beta   90.00
_cell.angle_gamma   90.00
#
_symmetry.space_group_name_H-M   'P 1'
#
loop_
_entity.id
_entity.type
_entity.pdbx_description
1 polymer ?
#
loop_
_entity_poly.entity_id
_entity_poly.type
_entity_poly.pdbx_seq_one_letter_code
_entity_poly.pdbx_strand_id
1 'polypeptide(L)'
;MTSLSAEQRGDMVEALLPEAAGLVVDVHEGSADDIKTRLHGLTRHELEAVTVLLAAMVDPDRGLKDALSWVTFDEHGQPATPPLAVVRTVRDAAPVVKPKGYGIDTSAVLRALGPGPAIDLNRDERRLAIETGIRRGMTYDDVAERLGMDRESVKRAWDRVKNRARAEGRWLPPVAVGEIREAS
;
A
#
# COMPACT_ATOMS: atom_id res chain seq x y z
N MET A 1 23.02 -4.57 10.08
CA MET A 1 22.44 -3.91 8.88
C MET A 1 21.58 -2.76 9.37
N THR A 2 21.94 -1.53 9.03
CA THR A 2 21.19 -0.32 9.38
C THR A 2 20.00 -0.19 8.44
N SER A 3 18.78 -0.16 8.99
CA SER A 3 17.57 0.12 8.23
C SER A 3 17.61 1.56 7.71
N LEU A 4 17.29 1.77 6.43
CA LEU A 4 17.12 3.10 5.85
C LEU A 4 16.04 3.89 6.59
N SER A 5 16.22 5.22 6.70
CA SER A 5 15.18 6.12 7.20
C SER A 5 14.02 6.24 6.20
N ALA A 6 12.89 6.84 6.61
CA ALA A 6 11.77 7.05 5.70
C ALA A 6 12.11 8.02 4.57
N GLU A 7 12.85 9.08 4.87
CA GLU A 7 13.36 10.07 3.91
C GLU A 7 14.32 9.44 2.90
N GLN A 8 15.31 8.67 3.38
CA GLN A 8 16.24 7.94 2.52
C GLN A 8 15.54 6.93 1.60
N ARG A 9 14.44 6.33 2.03
CA ARG A 9 13.62 5.47 1.17
C ARG A 9 12.88 6.28 0.10
N GLY A 10 12.38 7.47 0.46
CA GLY A 10 11.72 8.38 -0.49
C GLY A 10 12.67 8.82 -1.60
N ASP A 11 13.84 9.35 -1.20
CA ASP A 11 14.86 9.82 -2.14
C ASP A 11 15.33 8.69 -3.09
N MET A 12 15.51 7.48 -2.54
CA MET A 12 15.87 6.31 -3.34
C MET A 12 14.78 5.95 -4.36
N VAL A 13 13.50 6.01 -3.97
CA VAL A 13 12.39 5.72 -4.89
C VAL A 13 12.33 6.76 -6.01
N GLU A 14 12.50 8.05 -5.69
CA GLU A 14 12.51 9.11 -6.71
C GLU A 14 13.67 8.95 -7.70
N ALA A 15 14.87 8.62 -7.21
CA ALA A 15 16.04 8.39 -8.04
C ALA A 15 15.89 7.19 -8.99
N LEU A 16 15.09 6.18 -8.61
CA LEU A 16 14.91 4.94 -9.38
C LEU A 16 13.76 5.00 -10.40
N LEU A 17 12.98 6.09 -10.44
CA LEU A 17 11.89 6.23 -11.42
C LEU A 17 12.35 6.07 -12.88
N PRO A 18 13.47 6.67 -13.33
CA PRO A 18 13.96 6.47 -14.69
C PRO A 18 14.37 5.03 -14.97
N GLU A 19 14.95 4.34 -13.98
CA GLU A 19 15.35 2.94 -14.13
C GLU A 19 14.15 2.00 -14.22
N ALA A 20 13.10 2.23 -13.42
CA ALA A 20 11.87 1.48 -13.50
C ALA A 20 11.18 1.67 -14.87
N ALA A 21 11.09 2.92 -15.36
CA ALA A 21 10.53 3.21 -16.67
C ALA A 21 11.35 2.59 -17.81
N GLY A 22 12.69 2.69 -17.73
CA GLY A 22 13.60 2.07 -18.69
C GLY A 22 13.44 0.55 -18.73
N LEU A 23 13.32 -0.10 -17.57
CA LEU A 23 13.11 -1.55 -17.51
C LEU A 23 11.78 -1.97 -18.15
N VAL A 24 10.72 -1.17 -18.01
CA VAL A 24 9.46 -1.42 -18.72
C VAL A 24 9.69 -1.38 -20.24
N VAL A 25 10.37 -0.35 -20.75
CA VAL A 25 10.68 -0.27 -22.18
C VAL A 25 11.52 -1.46 -22.63
N ASP A 26 12.58 -1.81 -21.89
CA ASP A 26 13.48 -2.91 -22.24
C ASP A 26 12.77 -4.27 -22.25
N VAL A 27 11.80 -4.49 -21.36
CA VAL A 27 10.96 -5.71 -21.33
C VAL A 27 10.02 -5.79 -22.54
N HIS A 28 9.52 -4.65 -23.02
CA HIS A 28 8.54 -4.62 -24.11
C HIS A 28 9.18 -4.55 -25.51
N GLU A 29 10.32 -3.89 -25.63
CA GLU A 29 10.93 -3.51 -26.91
C GLU A 29 12.42 -3.91 -27.02
N GLY A 30 13.08 -4.17 -25.89
CA GLY A 30 14.51 -4.43 -25.81
C GLY A 30 14.90 -5.91 -25.83
N SER A 31 16.18 -6.16 -25.56
CA SER A 31 16.75 -7.50 -25.46
C SER A 31 17.02 -7.93 -24.01
N ALA A 32 17.23 -9.24 -23.81
CA ALA A 32 17.63 -9.77 -22.51
C ALA A 32 18.94 -9.14 -21.98
N ASP A 33 19.84 -8.73 -22.86
CA ASP A 33 21.11 -8.08 -22.48
C ASP A 33 20.89 -6.63 -22.00
N ASP A 34 19.92 -5.91 -22.54
CA ASP A 34 19.55 -4.56 -22.09
C ASP A 34 18.99 -4.60 -20.67
N ILE A 35 18.07 -5.53 -20.43
CA ILE A 35 17.48 -5.81 -19.10
C ILE A 35 18.60 -6.16 -18.11
N LYS A 36 19.49 -7.08 -18.48
CA LYS A 36 20.61 -7.50 -17.63
C LYS A 36 21.54 -6.34 -17.30
N THR A 37 21.87 -5.51 -18.28
CA THR A 37 22.76 -4.36 -18.12
C THR A 37 22.17 -3.36 -17.13
N ARG A 38 20.88 -3.06 -17.23
CA ARG A 38 20.18 -2.15 -16.31
C ARG A 38 20.16 -2.69 -14.88
N LEU A 39 19.82 -3.98 -14.72
CA LEU A 39 19.72 -4.59 -13.38
C LEU A 39 21.07 -4.77 -12.70
N HIS A 40 22.16 -4.95 -13.44
CA HIS A 40 23.50 -5.19 -12.89
C HIS A 40 24.03 -4.00 -12.07
N GLY A 41 23.57 -2.78 -12.35
CA GLY A 41 23.98 -1.57 -11.64
C GLY A 41 23.34 -1.38 -10.27
N LEU A 42 22.30 -2.15 -9.94
CA LEU A 42 21.45 -1.89 -8.77
C LEU A 42 21.88 -2.70 -7.54
N THR A 43 21.91 -2.04 -6.40
CA THR A 43 22.05 -2.68 -5.10
C THR A 43 20.80 -3.47 -4.74
N ARG A 44 20.88 -4.33 -3.71
CA ARG A 44 19.74 -5.10 -3.24
C ARG A 44 18.53 -4.22 -2.83
N HIS A 45 18.77 -3.11 -2.14
CA HIS A 45 17.68 -2.21 -1.73
C HIS A 45 17.05 -1.49 -2.92
N GLU A 46 17.85 -1.15 -3.93
CA GLU A 46 17.35 -0.56 -5.16
C GLU A 46 16.56 -1.58 -6.00
N LEU A 47 17.00 -2.85 -6.06
CA LEU A 47 16.22 -3.94 -6.69
C LEU A 47 14.87 -4.16 -5.99
N GLU A 48 14.85 -4.14 -4.65
CA GLU A 48 13.61 -4.22 -3.87
C GLU A 48 12.69 -3.02 -4.18
N ALA A 49 13.23 -1.80 -4.24
CA ALA A 49 12.47 -0.60 -4.54
C ALA A 49 11.96 -0.54 -5.99
N VAL A 50 12.78 -0.92 -6.98
CA VAL A 50 12.39 -1.04 -8.39
C VAL A 50 11.26 -2.04 -8.55
N THR A 51 11.29 -3.17 -7.82
CA THR A 51 10.18 -4.14 -7.85
C THR A 51 8.85 -3.51 -7.41
N VAL A 52 8.88 -2.68 -6.36
CA VAL A 52 7.69 -1.96 -5.88
C VAL A 52 7.22 -0.90 -6.87
N LEU A 53 8.16 -0.15 -7.47
CA LEU A 53 7.86 0.84 -8.51
C LEU A 53 7.20 0.22 -9.74
N LEU A 54 7.76 -0.88 -10.25
CA LEU A 54 7.20 -1.62 -11.38
C LEU A 54 5.80 -2.14 -11.05
N ALA A 55 5.60 -2.69 -9.85
CA ALA A 55 4.28 -3.15 -9.41
C ALA A 55 3.26 -1.99 -9.30
N ALA A 56 3.70 -0.78 -8.94
CA ALA A 56 2.84 0.40 -8.89
C ALA A 56 2.40 0.92 -10.26
N MET A 57 3.16 0.60 -11.32
CA MET A 57 2.82 0.96 -12.71
C MET A 57 1.82 0.00 -13.36
N VAL A 58 1.61 -1.20 -12.77
CA VAL A 58 0.70 -2.20 -13.31
C VAL A 58 -0.75 -1.83 -12.99
N ASP A 59 -1.59 -1.83 -14.03
CA ASP A 59 -3.04 -1.80 -13.85
C ASP A 59 -3.53 -3.16 -13.29
N PRO A 60 -4.04 -3.21 -12.05
CA PRO A 60 -4.49 -4.46 -11.43
C PRO A 60 -5.73 -5.06 -12.11
N ASP A 61 -6.50 -4.27 -12.86
CA ASP A 61 -7.73 -4.70 -13.53
C ASP A 61 -7.45 -5.19 -14.96
N ARG A 62 -6.20 -5.06 -15.45
CA ARG A 62 -5.74 -5.66 -16.71
C ARG A 62 -5.82 -7.19 -16.65
N GLY A 63 -6.15 -7.80 -17.78
CA GLY A 63 -6.14 -9.26 -17.94
C GLY A 63 -4.75 -9.85 -17.66
N LEU A 64 -4.69 -10.90 -16.84
CA LEU A 64 -3.43 -11.53 -16.40
C LEU A 64 -2.58 -12.01 -17.59
N LYS A 65 -3.23 -12.53 -18.63
CA LYS A 65 -2.56 -12.94 -19.87
C LYS A 65 -1.82 -11.78 -20.54
N ASP A 66 -2.44 -10.61 -20.63
CA ASP A 66 -1.88 -9.44 -21.29
C ASP A 66 -0.82 -8.75 -20.42
N ALA A 67 -0.96 -8.84 -19.10
CA ALA A 67 0.03 -8.36 -18.15
C ALA A 67 1.31 -9.20 -18.15
N LEU A 68 1.20 -10.52 -18.40
CA LEU A 68 2.32 -11.47 -18.32
C LEU A 68 2.80 -12.00 -19.68
N SER A 69 2.26 -11.54 -20.80
CA SER A 69 2.64 -12.02 -22.13
C SER A 69 4.11 -11.77 -22.49
N TRP A 70 4.78 -10.89 -21.74
CA TRP A 70 6.16 -10.44 -21.97
C TRP A 70 7.20 -11.18 -21.12
N VAL A 71 6.76 -12.03 -20.18
CA VAL A 71 7.65 -12.70 -19.22
C VAL A 71 7.77 -14.21 -19.42
N THR A 72 7.04 -14.77 -20.38
CA THR A 72 7.21 -16.16 -20.79
C THR A 72 8.04 -16.22 -22.04
N PHE A 73 9.03 -17.11 -22.04
CA PHE A 73 9.88 -17.39 -23.18
C PHE A 73 9.80 -18.88 -23.50
N ASP A 74 9.92 -19.24 -24.77
CA ASP A 74 10.07 -20.62 -25.19
C ASP A 74 11.49 -21.14 -24.95
N GLU A 75 11.74 -22.40 -25.31
CA GLU A 75 13.06 -23.04 -25.20
C GLU A 75 14.16 -22.40 -26.05
N HIS A 76 13.79 -21.47 -26.95
CA HIS A 76 14.69 -20.71 -27.81
C HIS A 76 14.83 -19.24 -27.37
N GLY A 77 14.27 -18.88 -26.20
CA GLY A 77 14.33 -17.52 -25.67
C GLY A 77 13.44 -16.52 -26.40
N GLN A 78 12.46 -16.99 -27.19
CA GLN A 78 11.49 -16.12 -27.84
C GLN A 78 10.27 -15.90 -26.94
N PRO A 79 9.66 -14.71 -26.92
CA PRO A 79 8.44 -14.46 -26.15
C PRO A 79 7.34 -15.48 -26.51
N ALA A 80 6.89 -16.22 -25.51
CA ALA A 80 5.81 -17.19 -25.61
C ALA A 80 4.58 -16.67 -24.86
N THR A 81 3.38 -17.11 -25.26
CA THR A 81 2.17 -16.80 -24.49
C THR A 81 2.10 -17.73 -23.28
N PRO A 82 1.89 -17.21 -22.05
CA PRO A 82 1.77 -18.06 -20.88
C PRO A 82 0.50 -18.92 -21.02
N PRO A 83 0.54 -20.22 -20.67
CA PRO A 83 -0.60 -21.14 -20.80
C PRO A 83 -1.65 -20.89 -19.70
N LEU A 84 -2.12 -19.65 -19.58
CA LEU A 84 -3.13 -19.25 -18.61
C LEU A 84 -4.50 -19.56 -19.21
N ALA A 85 -5.05 -20.72 -18.85
CA ALA A 85 -6.35 -21.19 -19.30
C ALA A 85 -7.54 -20.37 -18.76
N VAL A 86 -7.30 -19.44 -17.83
CA VAL A 86 -8.37 -18.72 -17.11
C VAL A 86 -8.31 -17.23 -17.41
N VAL A 87 -9.43 -16.67 -17.87
CA VAL A 87 -9.65 -15.22 -17.99
C VAL A 87 -9.78 -14.65 -16.58
N ARG A 88 -8.67 -14.21 -16.00
CA ARG A 88 -8.61 -13.52 -14.70
C ARG A 88 -7.88 -12.20 -14.88
N THR A 89 -8.25 -11.20 -14.09
CA THR A 89 -7.45 -9.98 -13.92
C THR A 89 -6.23 -10.27 -13.03
N VAL A 90 -5.24 -9.37 -13.01
CA VAL A 90 -4.13 -9.44 -12.05
C VAL A 90 -4.66 -9.47 -10.62
N ARG A 91 -5.69 -8.66 -10.33
CA ARG A 91 -6.36 -8.60 -9.02
C ARG A 91 -6.95 -9.95 -8.60
N ASP A 92 -7.64 -10.65 -9.50
CA ASP A 92 -8.28 -11.93 -9.19
C ASP A 92 -7.27 -13.08 -9.01
N ALA A 93 -6.10 -12.94 -9.62
CA ALA A 93 -5.03 -13.91 -9.51
C ALA A 93 -4.15 -13.70 -8.27
N ALA A 94 -4.11 -12.49 -7.72
CA ALA A 94 -3.35 -12.17 -6.53
C ALA A 94 -3.94 -12.92 -5.31
N PRO A 95 -3.13 -13.71 -4.57
CA PRO A 95 -3.62 -14.37 -3.38
C PRO A 95 -4.01 -13.32 -2.33
N VAL A 96 -5.12 -13.55 -1.63
CA VAL A 96 -5.46 -12.76 -0.44
C VAL A 96 -4.42 -13.08 0.63
N VAL A 97 -3.38 -12.24 0.72
CA VAL A 97 -2.38 -12.34 1.77
C VAL A 97 -3.03 -11.87 3.06
N LYS A 98 -3.50 -12.83 3.86
CA LYS A 98 -3.79 -12.54 5.27
C LYS A 98 -2.46 -12.20 5.94
N PRO A 99 -2.36 -11.08 6.69
CA PRO A 99 -1.17 -10.78 7.47
C PRO A 99 -0.78 -12.00 8.30
N LYS A 100 0.47 -12.47 8.16
CA LYS A 100 0.97 -13.57 8.98
C LYS A 100 1.20 -13.04 10.40
N GLY A 101 0.19 -13.14 11.27
CA GLY A 101 0.33 -12.91 12.71
C GLY A 101 -0.89 -12.27 13.38
N TYR A 102 -0.90 -12.26 14.71
CA TYR A 102 -1.82 -11.50 15.58
C TYR A 102 -1.49 -9.99 15.58
N GLY A 103 -1.18 -9.42 14.42
CA GLY A 103 -0.74 -8.03 14.26
C GLY A 103 -1.80 -7.18 13.58
N ILE A 104 -1.79 -5.88 13.87
CA ILE A 104 -2.64 -4.90 13.19
C ILE A 104 -2.10 -4.67 11.77
N ASP A 105 -2.91 -4.90 10.74
CA ASP A 105 -2.55 -4.49 9.37
C ASP A 105 -2.69 -2.96 9.23
N THR A 106 -1.57 -2.27 9.42
CA THR A 106 -1.51 -0.81 9.30
C THR A 106 -1.87 -0.33 7.89
N SER A 107 -1.64 -1.13 6.84
CA SER A 107 -2.01 -0.76 5.48
C SER A 107 -3.52 -0.83 5.28
N ALA A 108 -4.17 -1.87 5.80
CA ALA A 108 -5.63 -1.97 5.81
C ALA A 108 -6.26 -0.77 6.57
N VAL A 109 -5.68 -0.39 7.71
CA VAL A 109 -6.10 0.79 8.48
C VAL A 109 -5.97 2.08 7.65
N LEU A 110 -4.85 2.29 6.97
CA LEU A 110 -4.65 3.50 6.16
C LEU A 110 -5.58 3.55 4.94
N ARG A 111 -5.81 2.40 4.29
CA ARG A 111 -6.73 2.31 3.16
C ARG A 111 -8.18 2.53 3.59
N ALA A 112 -8.59 2.01 4.75
CA ALA A 112 -9.93 2.24 5.29
C ALA A 112 -10.21 3.73 5.59
N LEU A 113 -9.18 4.50 5.91
CA LEU A 113 -9.28 5.96 6.09
C LEU A 113 -9.12 6.75 4.77
N GLY A 114 -8.73 6.09 3.68
CA GLY A 114 -8.56 6.68 2.36
C GLY A 114 -9.85 6.65 1.53
N PRO A 115 -9.87 7.28 0.35
CA PRO A 115 -10.95 7.10 -0.61
C PRO A 115 -10.90 5.67 -1.17
N GLY A 116 -12.05 5.01 -1.26
CA GLY A 116 -12.13 3.65 -1.80
C GLY A 116 -13.27 2.82 -1.21
N PRO A 117 -13.37 1.54 -1.60
CA PRO A 117 -14.36 0.62 -1.05
C PRO A 117 -14.11 0.38 0.44
N ALA A 118 -15.19 0.12 1.17
CA ALA A 118 -15.12 -0.24 2.58
C ALA A 118 -14.25 -1.48 2.80
N ILE A 119 -13.33 -1.40 3.76
CA ILE A 119 -12.44 -2.50 4.15
C ILE A 119 -12.93 -3.05 5.48
N ASP A 120 -13.12 -4.36 5.55
CA ASP A 120 -13.45 -5.01 6.81
C ASP A 120 -12.22 -4.99 7.73
N LEU A 121 -12.38 -4.35 8.89
CA LEU A 121 -11.34 -4.21 9.90
C LEU A 121 -11.72 -4.98 11.16
N ASN A 122 -10.74 -5.70 11.70
CA ASN A 122 -10.88 -6.31 13.02
C ASN A 122 -10.94 -5.23 14.13
N ARG A 123 -11.19 -5.67 15.38
CA ARG A 123 -11.38 -4.75 16.51
C ARG A 123 -10.16 -3.84 16.77
N ASP A 124 -8.96 -4.38 16.66
CA ASP A 124 -7.73 -3.65 16.96
C ASP A 124 -7.33 -2.71 15.82
N GLU A 125 -7.51 -3.16 14.57
CA GLU A 125 -7.37 -2.32 13.38
C GLU A 125 -8.36 -1.15 13.39
N ARG A 126 -9.63 -1.41 13.69
CA ARG A 126 -10.67 -0.37 13.78
C ARG A 126 -10.34 0.66 14.86
N ARG A 127 -9.82 0.21 16.01
CA ARG A 127 -9.36 1.10 17.06
C ARG A 127 -8.19 1.97 16.58
N LEU A 128 -7.21 1.38 15.89
CA LEU A 128 -6.08 2.12 15.33
C LEU A 128 -6.53 3.10 14.24
N ALA A 129 -7.51 2.74 13.42
CA ALA A 129 -8.08 3.59 12.39
C ALA A 129 -8.73 4.84 12.98
N ILE A 130 -9.53 4.70 14.04
CA ILE A 130 -10.14 5.84 14.74
C ILE A 130 -9.07 6.78 15.30
N GLU A 131 -8.06 6.24 16.01
CA GLU A 131 -6.95 7.05 16.53
C GLU A 131 -6.19 7.77 15.40
N THR A 132 -5.89 7.05 14.32
CA THR A 132 -5.11 7.59 13.20
C THR A 132 -5.89 8.68 12.44
N GLY A 133 -7.17 8.47 12.14
CA GLY A 133 -8.00 9.45 11.43
C GLY A 133 -8.16 10.74 12.21
N ILE A 134 -8.49 10.65 13.49
CA ILE A 134 -8.64 11.81 14.38
C ILE A 134 -7.33 12.60 14.51
N ARG A 135 -6.20 11.90 14.67
CA ARG A 135 -4.87 12.53 14.73
C ARG A 135 -4.45 13.17 13.42
N ARG A 136 -4.99 12.71 12.29
CA ARG A 136 -4.77 13.29 10.95
C ARG A 136 -5.69 14.46 10.63
N GLY A 137 -6.55 14.89 11.56
CA GLY A 137 -7.43 16.03 11.32
C GLY A 137 -8.80 15.67 10.76
N MET A 138 -9.17 14.40 10.71
CA MET A 138 -10.54 14.02 10.33
C MET A 138 -11.51 14.35 11.47
N THR A 139 -12.73 14.77 11.13
CA THR A 139 -13.82 14.92 12.10
C THR A 139 -14.37 13.57 12.55
N TYR A 140 -15.24 13.54 13.57
CA TYR A 140 -15.91 12.29 13.93
C TYR A 140 -16.82 11.77 12.82
N ASP A 141 -17.43 12.67 12.05
CA ASP A 141 -18.31 12.30 10.94
C ASP A 141 -17.52 11.69 9.79
N ASP A 142 -16.37 12.28 9.43
CA ASP A 142 -15.50 11.72 8.39
C ASP A 142 -15.05 10.30 8.74
N VAL A 143 -14.62 10.09 9.98
CA VAL A 143 -14.18 8.76 10.44
C VAL A 143 -15.36 7.79 10.49
N ALA A 144 -16.54 8.25 10.92
CA ALA A 144 -17.76 7.44 10.96
C ALA A 144 -18.18 6.98 9.56
N GLU A 145 -18.20 7.90 8.60
CA GLU A 145 -18.52 7.61 7.20
C GLU A 145 -17.54 6.59 6.62
N ARG A 146 -16.23 6.82 6.76
CA ARG A 146 -15.20 5.93 6.19
C ARG A 146 -15.21 4.53 6.78
N LEU A 147 -15.55 4.40 8.06
CA LEU A 147 -15.58 3.11 8.75
C LEU A 147 -16.97 2.45 8.75
N GLY A 148 -17.98 3.07 8.13
CA GLY A 148 -19.37 2.57 8.15
C GLY A 148 -19.94 2.48 9.58
N MET A 149 -19.60 3.44 10.44
CA MET A 149 -20.00 3.49 11.85
C MET A 149 -20.91 4.70 12.09
N ASP A 150 -21.62 4.71 13.23
CA ASP A 150 -22.25 5.93 13.72
C ASP A 150 -21.26 6.84 14.47
N ARG A 151 -21.47 8.15 14.39
CA ARG A 151 -20.66 9.19 15.05
C ARG A 151 -20.45 8.92 16.55
N GLU A 152 -21.51 8.50 17.25
CA GLU A 152 -21.45 8.26 18.69
C GLU A 152 -20.59 7.05 19.05
N SER A 153 -20.56 6.02 18.21
CA SER A 153 -19.66 4.88 18.36
C SER A 153 -18.19 5.27 18.15
N VAL A 154 -17.91 6.18 17.21
CA VAL A 154 -16.56 6.73 17.03
C VAL A 154 -16.13 7.53 18.26
N LYS A 155 -16.99 8.42 18.78
CA LYS A 155 -16.72 9.18 20.03
C LYS A 155 -16.43 8.26 21.22
N ARG A 156 -17.30 7.28 21.47
CA ARG A 156 -17.13 6.29 22.56
C ARG A 156 -15.82 5.51 22.42
N ALA A 157 -15.44 5.16 21.19
CA ALA A 157 -14.17 4.49 20.93
C ALA A 157 -12.97 5.41 21.19
N TRP A 158 -13.05 6.67 20.75
CA TRP A 158 -12.02 7.68 20.99
C TRP A 158 -11.82 7.96 22.47
N ASP A 159 -12.88 8.07 23.27
CA ASP A 159 -12.78 8.26 24.71
C ASP A 159 -12.05 7.10 25.40
N ARG A 160 -12.30 5.86 24.97
CA ARG A 160 -11.54 4.70 25.46
C ARG A 160 -10.07 4.76 25.08
N VAL A 161 -9.74 5.28 23.89
CA VAL A 161 -8.35 5.49 23.46
C VAL A 161 -7.69 6.57 24.33
N LYS A 162 -8.35 7.72 24.56
CA LYS A 162 -7.87 8.78 25.45
C LYS A 162 -7.61 8.28 26.87
N ASN A 163 -8.55 7.54 27.45
CA ASN A 163 -8.41 6.99 28.80
C ASN A 163 -7.20 6.06 28.92
N ARG A 164 -6.97 5.20 27.91
CA ARG A 164 -5.80 4.32 27.89
C ARG A 164 -4.50 5.10 27.70
N ALA A 165 -4.45 6.07 26.78
CA ALA A 165 -3.27 6.89 26.59
C ALA A 165 -2.90 7.68 27.85
N ARG A 166 -3.89 8.23 28.56
CA ARG A 166 -3.70 8.91 29.85
C ARG A 166 -3.13 7.97 30.92
N ALA A 167 -3.60 6.73 30.99
CA ALA A 167 -3.05 5.72 31.90
C ALA A 167 -1.60 5.33 31.55
N GLU A 168 -1.24 5.41 30.27
CA GLU A 168 0.12 5.15 29.76
C GLU A 168 1.02 6.41 29.77
N GLY A 169 0.54 7.55 30.29
CA GLY A 169 1.28 8.81 30.31
C GLY A 169 1.48 9.46 28.92
N ARG A 170 0.75 9.00 27.90
CA ARG A 170 0.80 9.54 26.54
C ARG A 170 -0.25 10.64 26.35
N TRP A 171 0.15 11.74 25.72
CA TRP A 171 -0.75 12.84 25.38
C TRP A 171 -1.52 12.55 24.08
N LEU A 172 -2.82 12.85 24.07
CA LEU A 172 -3.69 12.81 22.89
C LEU A 172 -4.59 14.06 22.85
N PRO A 173 -5.01 14.50 21.65
CA PRO A 173 -5.93 15.63 21.51
C PRO A 173 -7.26 15.40 22.26
N PRO A 174 -7.81 16.42 22.95
CA PRO A 174 -9.06 16.27 23.70
C PRO A 174 -10.29 16.07 22.79
N VAL A 175 -10.27 16.71 21.62
CA VAL A 175 -11.28 16.65 20.55
C VAL A 175 -10.62 16.31 19.21
N ALA A 176 -11.42 15.89 18.22
CA ALA A 176 -10.90 15.58 16.89
C ALA A 176 -10.21 16.79 16.28
N VAL A 177 -9.02 16.59 15.70
CA VAL A 177 -8.19 17.70 15.20
C VAL A 177 -8.91 18.48 14.08
N GLY A 178 -9.81 17.82 13.33
CA GLY A 178 -10.68 18.48 12.36
C GLY A 178 -11.72 19.40 13.00
N GLU A 179 -12.26 19.03 14.15
CA GLU A 179 -13.26 19.83 14.89
C GLU A 179 -12.62 20.99 15.68
N ILE A 180 -11.30 20.97 15.91
CA ILE A 180 -10.56 22.09 16.54
C ILE A 180 -10.53 23.32 15.62
N ARG A 181 -10.54 23.12 14.29
CA ARG A 181 -10.45 24.21 13.30
C ARG A 181 -11.75 24.99 13.11
N GLU A 182 -12.90 24.45 13.48
CA GLU A 182 -14.20 25.13 13.34
C GLU A 182 -14.56 26.01 14.56
N ALA A 183 -13.80 25.91 15.65
CA ALA A 183 -14.05 26.62 16.91
C ALA A 183 -13.12 27.85 17.13
N SER A 184 -12.32 28.22 16.13
CA SER A 184 -11.42 29.40 16.13
C SER A 184 -11.85 30.40 15.08
#